data_AF-A0AB33JSU0-F1
#
_entry.id   AF-A0AB33JSU0-F1
#
_cell.length_a   1.000
_cell.length_b   1.000
_cell.length_c   1.000
_cell.angle_alpha   90.00
_cell.angle_beta   90.00
_cell.angle_gamma   90.00
#
_symmetry.space_group_name_H-M   'P 1'
#
loop_
_entity.id
_entity.type
_entity.pdbx_description
1 polymer ?
#
loop_
_entity_poly.entity_id
_entity_poly.type
_entity_poly.pdbx_seq_one_letter_code
_entity_poly.pdbx_strand_id
1 'polypeptide(L)'
;MKQVRLKALAILLLLVMLPICMEAKRFDEIRLGMTQSEVRSLVGKPRFKRMNYNVEQWEYRSTNLMGTITYVTTVDFADGRVVACNTYEKPDTSIDYMPQYSVPMPYNRGPVYRRAMDEADFDVFHRYVRNETFDDNKLKLITVGCLNSGFTCRQCARMMDVFSFDDKKLQVVKIMGPRLVDRMNSMLIVSKLAFESSKQEAARILGIPWDSMR
;
A
#
# COMPACT_ATOMS: atom_id res chain seq x y z
N MET A 1 -5.23 27.47 -60.18
CA MET A 1 -5.98 26.29 -59.67
C MET A 1 -5.09 25.11 -59.24
N LYS A 2 -4.04 24.71 -60.00
CA LYS A 2 -3.18 23.56 -59.63
C LYS A 2 -2.43 23.72 -58.30
N GLN A 3 -1.89 24.91 -58.01
CA GLN A 3 -1.18 25.23 -56.76
C GLN A 3 -2.06 25.14 -55.50
N VAL A 4 -3.34 25.49 -55.61
CA VAL A 4 -4.29 25.44 -54.47
C VAL A 4 -4.67 23.99 -54.14
N ARG A 5 -4.87 23.16 -55.17
CA ARG A 5 -5.15 21.73 -54.99
C ARG A 5 -3.94 20.95 -54.46
N LEU A 6 -2.72 21.34 -54.85
CA LEU A 6 -1.49 20.70 -54.37
C LEU A 6 -1.20 21.03 -52.90
N LYS A 7 -1.45 22.28 -52.47
CA LYS A 7 -1.36 22.68 -51.06
C LYS A 7 -2.45 22.02 -50.20
N ALA A 8 -3.68 21.91 -50.72
CA ALA A 8 -4.76 21.21 -50.04
C ALA A 8 -4.48 19.71 -49.88
N LEU A 9 -3.92 19.05 -50.89
CA LEU A 9 -3.52 17.64 -50.81
C LEU A 9 -2.37 17.42 -49.81
N ALA A 10 -1.39 18.32 -49.77
CA ALA A 10 -0.28 18.23 -48.83
C ALA A 10 -0.74 18.40 -47.36
N ILE A 11 -1.72 19.28 -47.11
CA ILE A 11 -2.32 19.47 -45.78
C ILE A 11 -3.17 18.24 -45.38
N LEU A 12 -3.91 17.65 -46.33
CA LEU A 12 -4.69 16.44 -46.09
C LEU A 12 -3.81 15.21 -45.83
N LEU A 13 -2.66 15.10 -46.50
CA LEU A 13 -1.70 14.01 -46.28
C LEU A 13 -0.98 14.10 -44.92
N LEU A 14 -0.74 15.33 -44.43
CA LEU A 14 -0.12 15.57 -43.12
C LEU A 14 -1.03 15.19 -41.95
N LEU A 15 -2.36 15.19 -42.15
CA LEU A 15 -3.37 14.77 -41.17
C LEU A 15 -3.46 13.23 -41.01
N VAL A 16 -2.92 12.45 -41.96
CA VAL A 16 -3.03 10.97 -41.96
C VAL A 16 -1.76 10.28 -41.43
N MET A 17 -0.64 10.99 -41.28
CA MET A 17 0.67 10.43 -40.91
C MET A 17 1.06 10.60 -39.43
N LEU A 18 0.12 10.94 -38.55
CA LEU A 18 0.30 10.81 -37.12
C LEU A 18 -0.36 9.50 -36.67
N PRO A 19 0.35 8.36 -36.63
CA PRO A 19 -0.03 7.32 -35.70
C PRO A 19 0.32 7.89 -34.33
N ILE A 20 -0.55 8.73 -33.77
CA ILE A 20 -0.52 8.98 -32.34
C ILE A 20 -0.89 7.61 -31.78
N CYS A 21 0.12 6.81 -31.45
CA CYS A 21 -0.04 5.61 -30.65
C CYS A 21 -0.40 6.09 -29.24
N MET A 22 -1.59 6.68 -29.11
CA MET A 22 -2.26 6.81 -27.84
C MET A 22 -2.80 5.42 -27.59
N GLU A 23 -2.02 4.58 -26.93
CA GLU A 23 -2.60 3.44 -26.22
C GLU A 23 -3.70 4.03 -25.32
N ALA A 24 -4.94 3.72 -25.66
CA ALA A 24 -6.08 4.15 -24.88
C ALA A 24 -5.91 3.56 -23.48
N LYS A 25 -5.98 4.41 -22.46
CA LYS A 25 -5.85 3.96 -21.07
C LYS A 25 -7.06 3.10 -20.71
N ARG A 26 -6.82 1.87 -20.29
CA ARG A 26 -7.87 0.86 -20.01
C ARG A 26 -8.20 0.81 -18.52
N PHE A 27 -8.68 1.93 -17.96
CA PHE A 27 -8.99 2.02 -16.53
C PHE A 27 -10.07 1.03 -16.08
N ASP A 28 -11.06 0.74 -16.94
CA ASP A 28 -12.16 -0.20 -16.66
C ASP A 28 -11.69 -1.66 -16.48
N GLU A 29 -10.46 -1.97 -16.88
CA GLU A 29 -9.89 -3.30 -16.77
C GLU A 29 -9.11 -3.54 -15.49
N ILE A 30 -8.89 -2.50 -14.68
CA ILE A 30 -8.22 -2.62 -13.39
C ILE A 30 -9.11 -3.42 -12.44
N ARG A 31 -8.58 -4.53 -11.92
CA ARG A 31 -9.27 -5.41 -10.95
C ARG A 31 -8.47 -5.55 -9.66
N LEU A 32 -9.17 -5.89 -8.59
CA LEU A 32 -8.56 -6.23 -7.30
C LEU A 32 -7.51 -7.34 -7.47
N GLY A 33 -6.38 -7.21 -6.79
CA GLY A 33 -5.28 -8.18 -6.79
C GLY A 33 -4.23 -7.99 -7.89
N MET A 34 -4.52 -7.18 -8.91
CA MET A 34 -3.54 -6.83 -9.96
C MET A 34 -2.27 -6.22 -9.37
N THR A 35 -1.13 -6.54 -9.93
CA THR A 35 0.17 -5.98 -9.57
C THR A 35 0.34 -4.57 -10.14
N GLN A 36 1.28 -3.83 -9.56
CA GLN A 36 1.69 -2.52 -10.08
C GLN A 36 2.14 -2.56 -11.55
N SER A 37 2.76 -3.67 -11.98
CA SER A 37 3.21 -3.84 -13.37
C SER A 37 2.03 -4.03 -14.32
N GLU A 38 1.05 -4.85 -13.93
CA GLU A 38 -0.18 -5.04 -14.71
C GLU A 38 -0.94 -3.73 -14.86
N VAL A 39 -1.11 -2.96 -13.77
CA VAL A 39 -1.75 -1.63 -13.86
C VAL A 39 -0.96 -0.69 -14.77
N ARG A 40 0.38 -0.66 -14.67
CA ARG A 40 1.21 0.15 -15.58
C ARG A 40 1.03 -0.21 -17.05
N SER A 41 0.85 -1.49 -17.35
CA SER A 41 0.62 -1.96 -18.72
C SER A 41 -0.73 -1.50 -19.28
N LEU A 42 -1.74 -1.31 -18.41
CA LEU A 42 -3.09 -0.90 -18.82
C LEU A 42 -3.25 0.62 -18.98
N VAL A 43 -2.62 1.40 -18.10
CA VAL A 43 -2.91 2.84 -17.97
C VAL A 43 -1.67 3.74 -17.96
N GLY A 44 -0.47 3.16 -18.05
CA GLY A 44 0.80 3.86 -18.08
C GLY A 44 1.27 4.34 -16.70
N LYS A 45 2.10 5.39 -16.69
CA LYS A 45 2.65 5.97 -15.46
C LYS A 45 1.64 6.90 -14.79
N PRO A 46 1.53 6.88 -13.45
CA PRO A 46 0.66 7.80 -12.72
C PRO A 46 1.19 9.22 -12.77
N ARG A 47 0.29 10.20 -12.62
CA ARG A 47 0.67 11.61 -12.48
C ARG A 47 1.24 11.89 -11.11
N PHE A 48 0.62 11.32 -10.07
CA PHE A 48 1.13 11.36 -8.70
C PHE A 48 1.20 9.96 -8.12
N LYS A 49 2.26 9.71 -7.34
CA LYS A 49 2.43 8.50 -6.55
C LYS A 49 2.60 8.94 -5.10
N ARG A 50 1.75 8.41 -4.22
CA ARG A 50 1.78 8.61 -2.77
C ARG A 50 2.14 7.27 -2.12
N MET A 51 3.09 7.25 -1.20
CA MET A 51 3.52 6.03 -0.51
C MET A 51 3.42 6.24 1.00
N ASN A 52 2.72 5.34 1.68
CA ASN A 52 2.55 5.36 3.12
C ASN A 52 2.67 3.93 3.68
N TYR A 53 3.85 3.62 4.23
CA TYR A 53 4.21 2.28 4.70
C TYR A 53 3.93 1.19 3.65
N ASN A 54 2.94 0.34 3.90
CA ASN A 54 2.59 -0.81 3.06
C ASN A 54 1.55 -0.46 1.99
N VAL A 55 1.07 0.78 1.98
CA VAL A 55 0.02 1.26 1.09
C VAL A 55 0.60 2.28 0.12
N GLU A 56 0.35 2.08 -1.16
CA GLU A 56 0.75 3.00 -2.22
C GLU A 56 -0.48 3.42 -2.99
N GLN A 57 -0.65 4.72 -3.27
CA GLN A 57 -1.76 5.23 -4.06
C GLN A 57 -1.23 5.93 -5.31
N TRP A 58 -1.79 5.55 -6.45
CA TRP A 58 -1.51 6.16 -7.76
C TRP A 58 -2.68 7.03 -8.18
N GLU A 59 -2.39 8.25 -8.58
CA GLU A 59 -3.39 9.18 -9.10
C GLU A 59 -3.16 9.42 -10.59
N TYR A 60 -4.22 9.25 -11.36
CA TYR A 60 -4.32 9.60 -12.76
C TYR A 60 -5.33 10.72 -12.92
N ARG A 61 -5.07 11.58 -13.90
CA ARG A 61 -5.94 12.67 -14.25
C ARG A 61 -6.26 12.57 -15.73
N SER A 62 -7.54 12.64 -16.08
CA SER A 62 -8.00 12.85 -17.45
C SER A 62 -8.93 14.05 -17.48
N THR A 63 -8.99 14.73 -18.61
CA THR A 63 -9.91 15.84 -18.85
C THR A 63 -10.83 15.45 -19.99
N ASN A 64 -12.08 15.88 -19.95
CA ASN A 64 -12.94 15.76 -21.12
C ASN A 64 -12.41 16.64 -22.27
N LEU A 65 -12.93 16.40 -23.48
CA LEU A 65 -12.47 17.08 -24.71
C LEU A 65 -12.58 18.62 -24.64
N MET A 66 -13.47 19.15 -23.80
CA MET A 66 -13.69 20.58 -23.60
C MET A 66 -12.82 21.18 -22.48
N GLY A 67 -12.05 20.36 -21.75
CA GLY A 67 -11.19 20.80 -20.65
C GLY A 67 -11.93 21.24 -19.39
N THR A 68 -13.26 21.18 -19.37
CA THR A 68 -14.10 21.75 -18.32
C THR A 68 -14.22 20.83 -17.09
N ILE A 69 -14.12 19.52 -17.30
CA ILE A 69 -14.25 18.52 -16.23
C ILE A 69 -12.97 17.71 -16.17
N THR A 70 -12.39 17.67 -14.98
CA THR A 70 -11.27 16.80 -14.66
C THR A 70 -11.78 15.55 -13.97
N TYR A 71 -11.51 14.38 -14.53
CA TYR A 71 -11.67 13.10 -13.85
C TYR A 71 -10.38 12.74 -13.13
N VAL A 72 -10.50 12.35 -11.86
CA VAL A 72 -9.41 11.82 -11.07
C VAL A 72 -9.66 10.34 -10.82
N THR A 73 -8.72 9.50 -11.22
CA THR A 73 -8.74 8.06 -10.95
C THR A 73 -7.63 7.73 -9.96
N THR A 74 -7.99 7.16 -8.81
CA THR A 74 -7.06 6.71 -7.77
C THR A 74 -7.01 5.18 -7.73
N VAL A 75 -5.82 4.61 -7.75
CA VAL A 75 -5.57 3.17 -7.59
C VAL A 75 -4.74 2.95 -6.34
N ASP A 76 -5.28 2.22 -5.36
CA ASP A 76 -4.63 1.91 -4.10
C ASP A 76 -4.05 0.50 -4.15
N PHE A 77 -2.82 0.36 -3.67
CA PHE A 77 -2.08 -0.88 -3.58
C PHE A 77 -1.76 -1.19 -2.12
N ALA A 78 -1.91 -2.44 -1.71
CA ALA A 78 -1.33 -2.98 -0.49
C ALA A 78 -0.49 -4.21 -0.85
N ASP A 79 0.70 -4.33 -0.27
CA ASP A 79 1.65 -5.42 -0.57
C ASP A 79 1.90 -5.59 -2.09
N GLY A 80 1.94 -4.47 -2.82
CA GLY A 80 2.16 -4.44 -4.27
C GLY A 80 0.96 -4.82 -5.14
N ARG A 81 -0.23 -5.03 -4.55
CA ARG A 81 -1.45 -5.46 -5.26
C ARG A 81 -2.60 -4.48 -5.10
N VAL A 82 -3.42 -4.31 -6.13
CA VAL A 82 -4.59 -3.42 -6.13
C VAL A 82 -5.60 -3.85 -5.06
N VAL A 83 -5.94 -2.93 -4.16
CA VAL A 83 -6.96 -3.10 -3.12
C VAL A 83 -8.16 -2.18 -3.28
N ALA A 84 -8.02 -1.08 -4.01
CA ALA A 84 -9.14 -0.21 -4.39
C ALA A 84 -8.84 0.55 -5.69
N CYS A 85 -9.90 0.89 -6.44
CA CYS A 85 -9.81 1.75 -7.61
C CYS A 85 -11.09 2.59 -7.69
N ASN A 86 -10.95 3.91 -7.69
CA ASN A 86 -12.08 4.85 -7.71
C ASN A 86 -11.83 5.91 -8.79
N THR A 87 -12.90 6.33 -9.48
CA THR A 87 -12.89 7.47 -10.40
C THR A 87 -13.96 8.45 -9.98
N TYR A 88 -13.62 9.74 -9.88
CA TYR A 88 -14.57 10.79 -9.53
C TYR A 88 -14.32 12.06 -10.34
N GLU A 89 -15.38 12.83 -10.55
CA GLU A 89 -15.33 14.14 -11.20
C GLU A 89 -14.85 15.21 -10.22
N LYS A 90 -13.99 16.11 -10.71
CA LYS A 90 -13.51 17.27 -9.98
C LYS A 90 -13.76 18.54 -10.81
N PRO A 91 -14.54 19.52 -10.30
CA PRO A 91 -14.72 20.81 -10.96
C PRO A 91 -13.40 21.55 -11.11
N ASP A 92 -13.17 22.16 -12.27
CA ASP A 92 -11.97 22.94 -12.56
C ASP A 92 -11.93 24.20 -11.67
N THR A 93 -11.16 24.12 -10.58
CA THR A 93 -10.84 25.27 -9.73
C THR A 93 -9.39 25.62 -10.00
N SER A 94 -9.19 26.75 -10.68
CA SER A 94 -7.93 27.29 -11.21
C SER A 94 -6.93 27.77 -10.15
N ILE A 95 -6.88 27.11 -8.99
CA ILE A 95 -5.86 27.36 -7.98
C ILE A 95 -4.93 26.15 -8.01
N ASP A 96 -3.63 26.41 -8.14
CA ASP A 96 -2.55 25.43 -8.11
C ASP A 96 -2.69 24.55 -6.85
N TYR A 97 -3.39 23.43 -7.02
CA TYR A 97 -3.96 22.68 -5.91
C TYR A 97 -2.90 21.73 -5.36
N MET A 98 -2.37 22.02 -4.17
CA MET A 98 -1.75 20.99 -3.35
C MET A 98 -2.80 19.89 -3.10
N PRO A 99 -2.51 18.61 -3.41
CA PRO A 99 -3.46 17.52 -3.25
C PRO A 99 -3.89 17.44 -1.78
N GLN A 100 -5.13 17.80 -1.46
CA GLN A 100 -5.67 17.56 -0.12
C GLN A 100 -6.01 16.08 0.04
N TYR A 101 -5.62 15.54 1.19
CA TYR A 101 -6.05 14.24 1.68
C TYR A 101 -7.57 14.27 1.90
N SER A 102 -8.35 13.93 0.89
CA SER A 102 -9.72 13.46 1.08
C SER A 102 -9.86 12.17 0.31
N VAL A 103 -9.50 11.07 0.97
CA VAL A 103 -9.89 9.73 0.53
C VAL A 103 -11.42 9.69 0.64
N PRO A 104 -12.18 9.63 -0.47
CA PRO A 104 -13.59 9.33 -0.39
C PRO A 104 -13.63 7.88 0.09
N MET A 105 -13.88 7.68 1.38
CA MET A 105 -13.90 6.36 1.99
C MET A 105 -15.07 5.60 1.35
N PRO A 106 -14.83 4.60 0.48
CA PRO A 106 -15.88 3.67 0.13
C PRO A 106 -16.31 3.03 1.45
N TYR A 107 -17.61 3.10 1.69
CA TYR A 107 -18.29 2.59 2.87
C TYR A 107 -17.59 1.34 3.41
N ASN A 108 -16.92 1.50 4.56
CA ASN A 108 -16.42 0.42 5.40
C ASN A 108 -15.25 -0.47 4.90
N ARG A 109 -14.37 0.02 4.02
CA ARG A 109 -12.99 -0.51 3.91
C ARG A 109 -11.98 0.59 3.59
N GLY A 110 -11.71 1.45 4.58
CA GLY A 110 -10.37 2.05 4.62
C GLY A 110 -9.31 0.94 4.71
N PRO A 111 -7.99 1.23 4.64
CA PRO A 111 -7.04 0.35 5.32
C PRO A 111 -7.67 0.09 6.67
N VAL A 112 -7.87 -1.17 7.05
CA VAL A 112 -8.31 -1.43 8.41
C VAL A 112 -7.17 -0.85 9.23
N TYR A 113 -7.32 0.39 9.70
CA TYR A 113 -6.64 0.91 10.86
C TYR A 113 -7.22 0.01 11.94
N ARG A 114 -6.72 -1.23 11.96
CA ARG A 114 -7.07 -2.20 12.97
C ARG A 114 -6.60 -1.49 14.20
N ARG A 115 -7.56 -1.03 14.99
CA ARG A 115 -7.25 -0.44 16.27
C ARG A 115 -6.35 -1.45 16.98
N ALA A 116 -5.28 -0.95 17.60
CA ALA A 116 -4.52 -1.82 18.48
C ALA A 116 -5.51 -2.47 19.45
N MET A 117 -5.39 -3.78 19.63
CA MET A 117 -6.04 -4.46 20.74
C MET A 117 -5.76 -3.64 22.00
N ASP A 118 -6.80 -3.28 22.75
CA ASP A 118 -6.58 -2.52 23.97
C ASP A 118 -5.79 -3.37 24.97
N GLU A 119 -5.18 -2.71 25.95
CA GLU A 119 -4.22 -3.37 26.83
C GLU A 119 -4.86 -4.46 27.69
N ALA A 120 -6.13 -4.31 28.09
CA ALA A 120 -6.81 -5.30 28.92
C ALA A 120 -7.10 -6.58 28.13
N ASP A 121 -7.62 -6.43 26.90
CA ASP A 121 -7.82 -7.57 25.98
C ASP A 121 -6.49 -8.22 25.60
N PHE A 122 -5.45 -7.41 25.39
CA PHE A 122 -4.11 -7.92 25.11
C PHE A 122 -3.54 -8.71 26.28
N ASP A 123 -3.74 -8.29 27.52
CA ASP A 123 -3.27 -9.02 28.70
C ASP A 123 -3.93 -10.39 28.83
N VAL A 124 -5.23 -10.50 28.52
CA VAL A 124 -5.95 -11.78 28.48
C VAL A 124 -5.38 -12.68 27.38
N PHE A 125 -5.22 -12.14 26.17
CA PHE A 125 -4.67 -12.86 25.03
C PHE A 125 -3.23 -13.33 25.29
N HIS A 126 -2.37 -12.45 25.80
CA HIS A 126 -0.99 -12.75 26.16
C HIS A 126 -0.90 -13.87 27.18
N ARG A 127 -1.76 -13.85 28.22
CA ARG A 127 -1.82 -14.91 29.22
C ARG A 127 -2.24 -16.25 28.61
N TYR A 128 -3.20 -16.25 27.71
CA TYR A 128 -3.65 -17.46 27.02
C TYR A 128 -2.51 -18.08 26.20
N VAL A 129 -1.78 -17.27 25.43
CA VAL A 129 -0.60 -17.72 24.67
C VAL A 129 0.52 -18.17 25.60
N ARG A 130 0.78 -17.44 26.70
CA ARG A 130 1.83 -17.77 27.66
C ARG A 130 1.59 -19.11 28.35
N ASN A 131 0.34 -19.44 28.67
CA ASN A 131 -0.03 -20.65 29.39
C ASN A 131 -0.10 -21.91 28.50
N GLU A 132 -0.10 -21.77 27.18
CA GLU A 132 0.01 -22.90 26.26
C GLU A 132 1.38 -23.59 26.43
N THR A 133 1.44 -24.92 26.32
CA THR A 133 2.67 -25.68 26.60
C THR A 133 3.63 -25.68 25.42
N PHE A 134 3.10 -25.83 24.21
CA PHE A 134 3.94 -26.06 23.02
C PHE A 134 4.08 -24.81 22.18
N ASP A 135 5.31 -24.45 21.83
CA ASP A 135 5.62 -23.25 21.03
C ASP A 135 4.86 -23.18 19.71
N ASP A 136 4.68 -24.31 19.03
CA ASP A 136 3.95 -24.34 17.76
C ASP A 136 2.46 -24.03 17.96
N ASN A 137 1.89 -24.44 19.10
CA ASN A 137 0.53 -24.06 19.46
C ASN A 137 0.46 -22.58 19.84
N LYS A 138 1.45 -22.05 20.57
CA LYS A 138 1.55 -20.60 20.84
C LYS A 138 1.52 -19.78 19.56
N LEU A 139 2.30 -20.17 18.54
CA LEU A 139 2.34 -19.49 17.24
C LEU A 139 1.00 -19.58 16.49
N LYS A 140 0.30 -20.71 16.55
CA LYS A 140 -1.06 -20.84 16.00
C LYS A 140 -2.04 -19.89 16.69
N LEU A 141 -2.02 -19.82 18.02
CA LEU A 141 -2.85 -18.90 18.81
C LEU A 141 -2.57 -17.44 18.45
N ILE A 142 -1.29 -17.07 18.31
CA ILE A 142 -0.89 -15.73 17.87
C ILE A 142 -1.47 -15.43 16.49
N THR A 143 -1.35 -16.37 15.55
CA THR A 143 -1.86 -16.22 14.18
C THR A 143 -3.37 -15.98 14.15
N VAL A 144 -4.12 -16.75 14.94
CA VAL A 144 -5.59 -16.60 15.05
C VAL A 144 -5.94 -15.25 15.67
N GLY A 145 -5.30 -14.87 16.78
CA GLY A 145 -5.54 -13.57 17.44
C GLY A 145 -5.18 -12.38 16.54
N CYS A 146 -4.28 -12.57 15.59
CA CYS A 146 -3.92 -11.53 14.64
C CYS A 146 -4.96 -11.31 13.54
N LEU A 147 -5.87 -12.24 13.24
CA LEU A 147 -6.74 -12.18 12.06
C LEU A 147 -7.50 -10.85 11.93
N ASN A 148 -8.05 -10.34 13.04
CA ASN A 148 -8.91 -9.16 13.05
C ASN A 148 -8.40 -7.99 13.90
N SER A 149 -7.24 -8.13 14.55
CA SER A 149 -6.71 -7.12 15.48
C SER A 149 -5.39 -6.51 15.02
N GLY A 150 -5.17 -5.26 15.40
CA GLY A 150 -3.89 -4.56 15.25
C GLY A 150 -3.12 -4.66 16.55
N PHE A 151 -1.82 -4.40 16.52
CA PHE A 151 -0.99 -4.42 17.72
C PHE A 151 -0.01 -3.27 17.74
N THR A 152 0.39 -2.85 18.93
CA THR A 152 1.54 -1.95 19.07
C THR A 152 2.85 -2.73 19.01
N CYS A 153 3.96 -2.06 18.71
CA CYS A 153 5.30 -2.63 18.75
C CYS A 153 5.64 -3.12 20.16
N ARG A 154 5.12 -2.43 21.20
CA ARG A 154 5.23 -2.86 22.60
C ARG A 154 4.51 -4.19 22.84
N GLN A 155 3.28 -4.35 22.36
CA GLN A 155 2.52 -5.60 22.45
C GLN A 155 3.22 -6.74 21.69
N CYS A 156 3.72 -6.48 20.48
CA CYS A 156 4.53 -7.45 19.75
C CYS A 156 5.79 -7.86 20.53
N ALA A 157 6.52 -6.91 21.11
CA ALA A 157 7.69 -7.18 21.93
C ALA A 157 7.35 -8.02 23.18
N ARG A 158 6.22 -7.74 23.85
CA ARG A 158 5.71 -8.56 24.97
C ARG A 158 5.34 -9.98 24.53
N MET A 159 4.81 -10.14 23.33
CA MET A 159 4.50 -11.46 22.78
C MET A 159 5.77 -12.24 22.43
N MET A 160 6.81 -11.57 21.93
CA MET A 160 8.13 -12.20 21.70
C MET A 160 8.74 -12.73 22.99
N ASP A 161 8.57 -12.03 24.13
CA ASP A 161 9.08 -12.46 25.43
C ASP A 161 8.48 -13.79 25.93
N VAL A 162 7.42 -14.30 25.30
CA VAL A 162 6.88 -15.65 25.60
C VAL A 162 7.84 -16.75 25.12
N PHE A 163 8.70 -16.46 24.16
CA PHE A 163 9.66 -17.40 23.58
C PHE A 163 11.08 -17.11 24.05
N SER A 164 11.82 -18.15 24.38
CA SER A 164 13.20 -18.03 24.86
C SER A 164 14.20 -17.67 23.75
N PHE A 165 13.99 -18.21 22.54
CA PHE A 165 14.97 -18.15 21.46
C PHE A 165 14.54 -17.23 20.31
N ASP A 166 15.53 -16.62 19.66
CA ASP A 166 15.33 -15.62 18.61
C ASP A 166 14.62 -16.17 17.37
N ASP A 167 14.82 -17.46 17.04
CA ASP A 167 14.16 -18.12 15.92
C ASP A 167 12.63 -18.09 16.05
N LYS A 168 12.12 -18.40 17.24
CA LYS A 168 10.69 -18.34 17.55
C LYS A 168 10.20 -16.90 17.69
N LYS A 169 10.99 -16.01 18.30
CA LYS A 169 10.68 -14.57 18.33
C LYS A 169 10.53 -13.98 16.93
N LEU A 170 11.39 -14.37 15.98
CA LEU A 170 11.27 -13.95 14.57
C LEU A 170 9.99 -14.45 13.91
N GLN A 171 9.50 -15.64 14.26
CA GLN A 171 8.18 -16.10 13.79
C GLN A 171 7.06 -15.20 14.29
N VAL A 172 7.12 -14.74 15.56
CA VAL A 172 6.17 -13.74 16.09
C VAL A 172 6.23 -12.45 15.27
N VAL A 173 7.42 -11.94 14.95
CA VAL A 173 7.60 -10.73 14.13
C VAL A 173 7.00 -10.93 12.72
N LYS A 174 7.18 -12.10 12.10
CA LYS A 174 6.56 -12.41 10.80
C LYS A 174 5.04 -12.39 10.85
N ILE A 175 4.45 -12.89 11.93
CA ILE A 175 2.98 -12.94 12.11
C ILE A 175 2.40 -11.57 12.45
N MET A 176 2.99 -10.88 13.43
CA MET A 176 2.45 -9.63 13.98
C MET A 176 2.90 -8.38 13.21
N GLY A 177 4.08 -8.41 12.57
CA GLY A 177 4.69 -7.29 11.85
C GLY A 177 3.78 -6.60 10.84
N PRO A 178 3.04 -7.33 9.98
CA PRO A 178 2.06 -6.73 9.07
C PRO A 178 0.93 -5.97 9.76
N ARG A 179 0.66 -6.24 11.05
CA ARG A 179 -0.46 -5.71 11.84
C ARG A 179 -0.05 -4.63 12.85
N LEU A 180 1.20 -4.16 12.80
CA LEU A 180 1.69 -3.11 13.69
C LEU A 180 1.09 -1.75 13.34
N VAL A 181 0.54 -1.06 14.34
CA VAL A 181 -0.11 0.25 14.17
C VAL A 181 0.83 1.44 14.41
N ASP A 182 1.92 1.23 15.14
CA ASP A 182 2.89 2.25 15.58
C ASP A 182 4.32 1.90 15.10
N ARG A 183 4.46 1.58 13.81
CA ARG A 183 5.72 1.12 13.18
C ARG A 183 6.94 2.00 13.43
N MET A 184 6.76 3.28 13.75
CA MET A 184 7.86 4.17 14.14
C MET A 184 8.59 3.68 15.42
N ASN A 185 7.94 2.86 16.25
CA ASN A 185 8.49 2.26 17.45
C ASN A 185 9.12 0.87 17.21
N SER A 186 9.35 0.47 15.96
CA SER A 186 9.81 -0.90 15.62
C SER A 186 11.14 -1.28 16.26
N MET A 187 11.96 -0.31 16.70
CA MET A 187 13.18 -0.60 17.45
C MET A 187 12.92 -1.37 18.75
N LEU A 188 11.74 -1.23 19.37
CA LEU A 188 11.33 -2.03 20.54
C LEU A 188 11.30 -3.53 20.25
N ILE A 189 10.97 -3.90 19.01
CA ILE A 189 10.96 -5.30 18.55
C ILE A 189 12.39 -5.76 18.30
N VAL A 190 13.18 -4.97 17.57
CA VAL A 190 14.56 -5.32 17.21
C VAL A 190 15.43 -5.48 18.46
N SER A 191 15.24 -4.64 19.48
CA SER A 191 15.98 -4.73 20.76
C SER A 191 15.71 -6.01 21.56
N LYS A 192 14.67 -6.79 21.24
CA LYS A 192 14.35 -8.06 21.93
C LYS A 192 15.14 -9.26 21.42
N LEU A 193 15.88 -9.09 20.34
CA LEU A 193 16.67 -10.14 19.71
C LEU A 193 18.11 -10.05 20.21
N ALA A 194 18.66 -11.19 20.58
CA ALA A 194 20.02 -11.30 21.09
C ALA A 194 21.05 -11.26 19.97
N PHE A 195 20.79 -11.96 18.87
CA PHE A 195 21.73 -12.11 17.77
C PHE A 195 21.57 -11.01 16.72
N GLU A 196 22.70 -10.50 16.23
CA GLU A 196 22.74 -9.44 15.24
C GLU A 196 22.10 -9.86 13.90
N SER A 197 22.29 -11.13 13.49
CA SER A 197 21.61 -11.71 12.32
C SER A 197 20.10 -11.70 12.47
N SER A 198 19.58 -11.99 13.67
CA SER A 198 18.16 -11.92 13.96
C SER A 198 17.64 -10.48 13.91
N LYS A 199 18.41 -9.51 14.43
CA LYS A 199 18.05 -8.08 14.34
C LYS A 199 17.93 -7.61 12.89
N GLN A 200 18.89 -7.99 12.04
CA GLN A 200 18.85 -7.72 10.60
C GLN A 200 17.60 -8.31 9.95
N GLU A 201 17.29 -9.57 10.24
CA GLU A 201 16.10 -10.24 9.69
C GLU A 201 14.80 -9.58 10.16
N ALA A 202 14.70 -9.21 11.45
CA ALA A 202 13.54 -8.48 11.97
C ALA A 202 13.39 -7.11 11.31
N ALA A 203 14.49 -6.36 11.15
CA ALA A 203 14.47 -5.07 10.47
C ALA A 203 14.02 -5.22 9.01
N ARG A 204 14.47 -6.26 8.31
CA ARG A 204 14.02 -6.59 6.95
C ARG A 204 12.53 -6.89 6.89
N ILE A 205 12.00 -7.68 7.82
CA ILE A 205 10.55 -7.98 7.93
C ILE A 205 9.74 -6.70 8.19
N LEU A 206 10.27 -5.80 9.00
CA LEU A 206 9.60 -4.56 9.42
C LEU A 206 9.78 -3.39 8.43
N GLY A 207 10.61 -3.57 7.39
CA GLY A 207 10.90 -2.53 6.39
C GLY A 207 11.80 -1.40 6.93
N ILE A 208 12.63 -1.69 7.94
CA ILE A 208 13.55 -0.73 8.53
C ILE A 208 14.88 -0.76 7.77
N PRO A 209 15.45 0.39 7.37
CA PRO A 209 16.75 0.45 6.70
C PRO A 209 17.90 0.23 7.70
N TRP A 210 18.09 -1.01 8.14
CA TRP A 210 19.03 -1.39 9.21
C TRP A 210 20.48 -0.99 8.92
N ASP A 211 20.94 -1.16 7.68
CA ASP A 211 22.32 -0.87 7.30
C ASP A 211 22.69 0.61 7.43
N SER A 212 21.70 1.51 7.44
CA SER A 212 21.90 2.96 7.64
C SER A 212 21.91 3.39 9.12
N MET A 213 21.67 2.47 10.05
CA MET A 213 21.58 2.75 11.49
C MET A 213 22.84 2.31 12.28
N ARG A 214 23.87 1.81 11.60
CA ARG A 214 25.17 1.46 12.20
C ARG A 214 26.17 2.61 12.12
#